data_AF-A0A1M6W5C8-F1
#
_entry.id   AF-A0A1M6W5C8-F1
#
_cell.length_a   1.000
_cell.length_b   1.000
_cell.length_c   1.000
_cell.angle_alpha   90.00
_cell.angle_beta   90.00
_cell.angle_gamma   90.00
#
_symmetry.space_group_name_H-M   'P 1'
#
loop_
_entity.id
_entity.type
_entity.pdbx_description
1 polymer ?
#
loop_
_entity_poly.entity_id
_entity_poly.type
_entity_poly.pdbx_seq_one_letter_code
_entity_poly.pdbx_strand_id
1 'polypeptide(L)'
;HARRLAELKRAEKHIRAIERDLTLLDEAKIGYDVSEYSMRLQDVSDPTAGDHRAKWALHISAGVFSSSGERLIAGFIGLGWIVESGRTTANFGSVVLRRPKTQTRIHLHGGPEYVGSILPKGGA
;
A
#
# COMPACT_ATOMS: atom_id res chain seq x y z
N HIS A 1 -4.03 -26.63 1.09
CA HIS A 1 -4.84 -26.06 2.18
C HIS A 1 -4.01 -25.24 3.19
N ALA A 2 -2.97 -25.80 3.82
CA ALA A 2 -2.15 -25.11 4.84
C ALA A 2 -1.48 -23.80 4.37
N ARG A 3 -0.97 -23.74 3.13
CA ARG A 3 -0.37 -22.52 2.55
C ARG A 3 -1.36 -21.36 2.49
N ARG A 4 -2.58 -21.60 2.01
CA ARG A 4 -3.64 -20.60 1.94
C ARG A 4 -4.03 -20.08 3.33
N LEU A 5 -4.09 -20.96 4.32
CA LEU A 5 -4.35 -20.57 5.72
C LEU A 5 -3.24 -19.69 6.29
N ALA A 6 -1.97 -19.99 5.98
CA ALA A 6 -0.83 -19.17 6.39
C ALA A 6 -0.84 -17.78 5.73
N GLU A 7 -1.24 -17.69 4.46
CA GLU A 7 -1.42 -16.42 3.76
C GLU A 7 -2.53 -15.57 4.40
N LEU A 8 -3.68 -16.18 4.72
CA LEU A 8 -4.79 -15.49 5.39
C LEU A 8 -4.38 -14.98 6.79
N LYS A 9 -3.70 -15.81 7.59
CA LYS A 9 -3.17 -15.38 8.90
C LYS A 9 -2.17 -14.23 8.77
N ARG A 10 -1.33 -14.23 7.73
CA ARG A 10 -0.40 -13.13 7.48
C ARG A 10 -1.16 -11.86 7.09
N ALA A 11 -2.22 -11.96 6.28
CA ALA A 11 -3.03 -10.84 5.87
C ALA A 11 -3.77 -10.22 7.07
N GLU A 12 -4.39 -11.05 7.90
CA GLU A 12 -5.04 -10.63 9.15
C GLU A 12 -4.06 -9.85 10.04
N LYS A 13 -2.83 -10.37 10.21
CA LYS A 13 -1.79 -9.68 10.99
C LYS A 13 -1.47 -8.28 10.43
N HIS A 14 -1.44 -8.12 9.11
CA HIS A 14 -1.20 -6.80 8.50
C HIS A 14 -2.38 -5.86 8.68
N ILE A 15 -3.61 -6.35 8.49
CA ILE A 15 -4.84 -5.57 8.68
C ILE A 15 -4.92 -5.05 10.13
N ARG A 16 -4.75 -5.93 11.12
CA ARG A 16 -4.73 -5.54 12.54
C ARG A 16 -3.65 -4.51 12.86
N ALA A 17 -2.49 -4.58 12.19
CA ALA A 17 -1.40 -3.63 12.40
C ALA A 17 -1.69 -2.22 11.88
N ILE A 18 -2.66 -2.07 10.98
CA ILE A 18 -3.05 -0.77 10.39
C ILE A 18 -4.47 -0.35 10.75
N GLU A 19 -5.22 -1.16 11.50
CA GLU A 19 -6.62 -0.93 11.87
C GLU A 19 -6.86 0.46 12.44
N ARG A 20 -6.00 0.90 13.37
CA ARG A 20 -6.09 2.26 13.94
C ARG A 20 -5.91 3.35 12.89
N ASP A 21 -5.01 3.16 11.93
CA ASP A 21 -4.78 4.12 10.87
C ASP A 21 -6.00 4.16 9.92
N LEU A 22 -6.59 3.01 9.61
CA LEU A 22 -7.83 2.91 8.82
C LEU A 22 -9.00 3.64 9.51
N THR A 23 -9.16 3.48 10.82
CA THR A 23 -10.17 4.24 11.59
C THR A 23 -9.96 5.74 11.48
N LEU A 24 -8.72 6.22 11.60
CA LEU A 24 -8.41 7.65 11.47
C LEU A 24 -8.70 8.19 10.07
N LEU A 25 -8.49 7.38 9.03
CA LEU A 25 -8.85 7.72 7.66
C LEU A 25 -10.37 7.81 7.47
N ASP A 26 -11.14 6.89 8.07
CA ASP A 26 -12.60 6.93 8.06
C ASP A 26 -13.16 8.16 8.80
N GLU A 27 -12.57 8.50 9.96
CA GLU A 27 -12.89 9.72 10.71
C GLU A 27 -12.63 10.97 9.86
N ALA A 28 -11.56 10.96 9.06
CA ALA A 28 -11.20 12.01 8.10
C ALA A 28 -12.00 11.97 6.77
N LYS A 29 -12.97 11.04 6.64
CA LYS A 29 -13.76 10.84 5.41
C LYS A 29 -12.93 10.48 4.17
N ILE A 30 -11.79 9.83 4.37
CA ILE A 30 -10.95 9.29 3.32
C ILE A 30 -11.35 7.84 3.08
N GLY A 31 -12.16 7.62 2.05
CA GLY A 31 -12.71 6.30 1.73
C GLY A 31 -11.68 5.34 1.15
N TYR A 32 -11.81 4.07 1.55
CA TYR A 32 -11.17 2.91 0.94
C TYR A 32 -12.23 1.82 0.71
N ASP A 33 -11.94 0.90 -0.21
CA ASP A 33 -12.84 -0.21 -0.49
C ASP A 33 -12.73 -1.26 0.63
N VAL A 34 -13.88 -1.81 1.04
CA VAL A 34 -14.02 -2.83 2.09
C VAL A 34 -14.62 -4.14 1.56
N SER A 35 -14.74 -4.27 0.24
CA SER A 35 -15.21 -5.50 -0.42
C SER A 35 -14.24 -6.66 -0.21
N GLU A 36 -14.70 -7.90 -0.46
CA GLU A 36 -13.92 -9.13 -0.25
C GLU A 36 -12.54 -9.13 -0.94
N TYR A 37 -12.40 -8.39 -2.05
CA TYR A 37 -11.17 -8.33 -2.86
C TYR A 37 -10.39 -7.01 -2.71
N SER A 38 -10.83 -6.12 -1.83
CA SER A 38 -10.26 -4.79 -1.64
C SER A 38 -8.90 -4.82 -0.94
N MET A 39 -8.70 -5.79 -0.03
CA MET A 39 -7.50 -5.92 0.80
C MET A 39 -6.84 -7.28 0.61
N ARG A 40 -5.60 -7.29 0.10
CA ARG A 40 -4.85 -8.53 -0.14
C ARG A 40 -3.37 -8.34 0.08
N LEU A 41 -2.69 -9.40 0.51
CA LEU A 41 -1.23 -9.38 0.55
C LEU A 41 -0.66 -9.53 -0.86
N GLN A 42 0.32 -8.69 -1.15
CA GLN A 42 1.07 -8.69 -2.39
C GLN A 42 2.56 -8.71 -2.07
N ASP A 43 3.31 -9.52 -2.81
CA ASP A 43 4.76 -9.44 -2.80
C ASP A 43 5.18 -8.23 -3.65
N VAL A 44 5.88 -7.30 -3.02
CA VAL A 44 6.42 -6.07 -3.62
C VAL A 44 7.95 -6.10 -3.65
N SER A 45 8.55 -7.28 -3.56
CA SER A 45 9.98 -7.46 -3.82
C SER A 45 10.29 -7.15 -5.29
N ASP A 46 11.49 -6.64 -5.51
CA ASP A 46 11.99 -6.42 -6.86
C ASP A 46 12.32 -7.79 -7.49
N PRO A 47 11.64 -8.20 -8.58
CA PRO A 47 11.90 -9.46 -9.23
C PRO A 47 13.28 -9.53 -9.91
N THR A 48 13.96 -8.39 -10.08
CA THR A 48 15.29 -8.30 -10.70
C THR A 48 16.43 -8.35 -9.67
N ALA A 49 16.12 -8.26 -8.38
CA ALA A 49 17.11 -8.40 -7.33
C ALA A 49 17.59 -9.86 -7.23
N GLY A 50 18.91 -10.07 -7.26
CA GLY A 50 19.53 -11.40 -7.24
C GLY A 50 19.28 -12.24 -5.96
N ASP A 51 18.70 -11.63 -4.91
CA ASP A 51 18.25 -12.31 -3.70
C ASP A 51 16.74 -12.08 -3.51
N HIS A 52 15.92 -13.07 -3.87
CA HIS A 52 14.46 -12.95 -3.85
C HIS A 52 13.90 -13.18 -2.45
N ARG A 53 14.09 -12.19 -1.57
CA ARG A 53 13.40 -12.14 -0.28
C ARG A 53 12.06 -11.42 -0.44
N ALA A 54 10.98 -12.19 -0.38
CA ALA A 54 9.62 -11.67 -0.48
C ALA A 54 9.37 -10.51 0.51
N LYS A 55 8.88 -9.39 -0.02
CA LYS A 55 8.50 -8.20 0.76
C LYS A 55 6.99 -8.09 0.69
N TRP A 56 6.30 -8.50 1.76
CA TRP A 56 4.85 -8.46 1.78
C TRP A 56 4.34 -7.06 2.12
N ALA A 57 3.40 -6.57 1.31
CA ALA A 57 2.63 -5.37 1.56
C ALA A 57 1.13 -5.70 1.50
N LEU A 58 0.33 -5.03 2.32
CA LEU A 58 -1.12 -5.08 2.19
C LEU A 58 -1.55 -4.11 1.09
N HIS A 59 -2.04 -4.64 -0.03
CA HIS A 59 -2.71 -3.84 -1.03
C HIS A 59 -4.06 -3.38 -0.51
N ILE A 60 -4.37 -2.09 -0.64
CA ILE A 60 -5.66 -1.49 -0.25
C ILE A 60 -6.22 -0.74 -1.46
N SER A 61 -7.36 -1.20 -1.96
CA SER A 61 -8.09 -0.52 -3.03
C SER A 61 -8.76 0.74 -2.50
N ALA A 62 -8.66 1.85 -3.24
CA ALA A 62 -9.39 3.08 -2.94
C ALA A 62 -10.70 3.21 -3.77
N GLY A 63 -11.10 2.16 -4.48
CA GLY A 63 -12.19 2.18 -5.45
C GLY A 63 -11.74 2.54 -6.87
N VAL A 64 -12.71 2.87 -7.73
CA VAL A 64 -12.50 3.01 -9.20
C VAL A 64 -11.91 4.37 -9.60
N PHE A 65 -12.07 5.41 -8.77
CA PHE A 65 -11.61 6.76 -9.09
C PHE A 65 -10.18 7.01 -8.60
N SER A 66 -9.30 7.50 -9.49
CA SER A 66 -7.90 7.81 -9.18
C SER A 66 -7.74 8.82 -8.04
N SER A 67 -8.63 9.82 -7.96
CA SER A 67 -8.66 10.82 -6.88
C SER A 67 -8.85 10.22 -5.49
N SER A 68 -9.54 9.08 -5.38
CA SER A 68 -9.69 8.36 -4.12
C SER A 68 -8.36 7.74 -3.69
N GLY A 69 -7.60 7.19 -4.65
CA GLY A 69 -6.26 6.65 -4.43
C GLY A 69 -5.28 7.69 -3.93
N GLU A 70 -5.28 8.88 -4.53
CA GLU A 70 -4.40 9.99 -4.13
C GLU A 70 -4.71 10.49 -2.71
N ARG A 71 -5.99 10.64 -2.36
CA ARG A 71 -6.42 10.99 -1.01
C ARG A 71 -6.02 9.94 0.01
N LEU A 72 -6.13 8.65 -0.35
CA LEU A 72 -5.71 7.55 0.51
C LEU A 72 -4.20 7.57 0.75
N ILE A 73 -3.40 7.74 -0.30
CA ILE A 73 -1.94 7.88 -0.21
C ILE A 73 -1.57 9.08 0.67
N ALA A 74 -2.15 10.26 0.41
CA ALA A 74 -1.92 11.47 1.20
C ALA A 74 -2.29 11.28 2.67
N GLY A 75 -3.42 10.61 2.94
CA GLY A 75 -3.88 10.32 4.29
C GLY A 75 -2.88 9.48 5.08
N PHE A 76 -2.39 8.38 4.49
CA PHE A 76 -1.35 7.57 5.14
C PHE A 76 -0.05 8.34 5.37
N ILE A 77 0.40 9.15 4.41
CA ILE A 77 1.57 10.03 4.60
C ILE A 77 1.34 10.99 5.77
N GLY A 78 0.16 11.60 5.86
CA GLY A 78 -0.24 12.46 6.99
C GLY A 78 -0.23 11.75 8.35
N LEU A 79 -0.47 10.43 8.37
CA LEU A 79 -0.36 9.58 9.56
C LEU A 79 1.09 9.13 9.87
N GLY A 80 2.08 9.65 9.13
CA GLY A 80 3.50 9.40 9.36
C GLY A 80 4.04 8.15 8.66
N TRP A 81 3.33 7.64 7.64
CA TRP A 81 3.90 6.64 6.74
C TRP A 81 4.89 7.29 5.77
N ILE A 82 5.93 6.54 5.41
CA ILE A 82 6.98 7.01 4.49
C ILE A 82 6.91 6.28 3.17
N VAL A 83 7.22 6.98 2.08
CA VAL A 83 7.34 6.37 0.76
C VAL A 83 8.59 5.49 0.74
N GLU A 84 8.41 4.18 0.53
CA GLU A 84 9.53 3.23 0.42
C GLU A 84 9.95 3.03 -1.04
N SER A 85 8.98 2.80 -1.92
CA SER A 85 9.21 2.59 -3.34
C SER A 85 7.92 2.85 -4.13
N GLY A 86 8.00 2.83 -5.45
CA GLY A 86 6.83 2.89 -6.31
C GLY A 86 7.22 2.82 -7.77
N ARG A 87 6.21 2.82 -8.63
CA ARG A 87 6.38 2.78 -10.08
C ARG A 87 5.33 3.65 -10.73
N THR A 88 5.74 4.36 -11.77
CA THR A 88 4.85 5.10 -12.66
C THR A 88 4.96 4.53 -14.08
N THR A 89 3.83 4.33 -14.73
CA THR A 89 3.71 4.12 -16.17
C THR A 89 2.86 5.24 -16.77
N ALA A 90 2.68 5.26 -18.10
CA ALA A 90 1.89 6.29 -18.77
C ALA A 90 0.46 6.43 -18.20
N ASN A 91 -0.13 5.33 -17.75
CA ASN A 91 -1.55 5.30 -17.35
C ASN A 91 -1.76 4.99 -15.86
N PHE A 92 -0.69 4.70 -15.10
CA PHE A 92 -0.84 4.12 -13.78
C PHE A 92 0.30 4.47 -12.84
N GLY A 93 -0.03 4.83 -11.60
CA GLY A 93 0.92 4.97 -10.51
C GLY A 93 0.65 3.94 -9.42
N SER A 94 1.71 3.35 -8.87
CA SER A 94 1.64 2.60 -7.62
C SER A 94 2.75 2.98 -6.66
N VAL A 95 2.46 2.91 -5.37
CA VAL A 95 3.38 3.28 -4.31
C VAL A 95 3.31 2.27 -3.18
N VAL A 96 4.47 1.92 -2.64
CA VAL A 96 4.62 1.18 -1.40
C VAL A 96 4.96 2.17 -0.30
N LEU A 97 4.06 2.29 0.68
CA LEU A 97 4.32 3.04 1.88
C LEU A 97 4.76 2.07 2.98
N ARG A 98 5.67 2.53 3.84
CA ARG A 98 6.13 1.78 5.00
C ARG A 98 5.94 2.58 6.27
N ARG A 99 5.56 1.89 7.34
CA ARG A 99 5.56 2.45 8.69
C ARG A 99 6.98 2.41 9.28
N PRO A 100 7.55 3.54 9.74
CA PRO A 100 8.94 3.58 10.20
C PRO A 100 9.26 2.60 11.33
N LYS A 101 8.38 2.51 12.34
CA LYS A 101 8.62 1.73 13.57
C LYS A 101 8.42 0.22 13.37
N THR A 102 7.34 -0.17 12.69
CA THR A 102 6.94 -1.59 12.59
C THR A 102 7.40 -2.26 11.30
N GLN A 103 7.90 -1.48 10.32
CA GLN A 103 8.24 -1.95 8.98
C GLN A 103 7.05 -2.58 8.22
N THR A 104 5.82 -2.37 8.71
CA THR A 104 4.58 -2.74 8.00
C THR A 104 4.52 -1.99 6.68
N ARG A 105 4.12 -2.68 5.61
CA ARG A 105 4.01 -2.08 4.27
C ARG A 105 2.58 -2.13 3.79
N ILE A 106 2.19 -1.09 3.07
CA ILE A 106 0.95 -1.03 2.30
C ILE A 106 1.26 -0.67 0.86
N HIS A 107 0.48 -1.20 -0.07
CA HIS A 107 0.60 -0.96 -1.49
C HIS A 107 -0.67 -0.27 -1.98
N LEU A 108 -0.52 0.88 -2.61
CA LEU A 108 -1.63 1.74 -3.04
C LEU A 108 -1.48 2.11 -4.50
N HIS A 109 -2.63 2.39 -5.13
CA HIS A 109 -2.72 2.87 -6.50
C HIS A 109 -3.15 4.32 -6.53
N GLY A 110 -2.62 5.08 -7.50
CA GLY A 110 -2.92 6.50 -7.68
C GLY A 110 -2.63 6.94 -9.12
N GLY A 111 -2.92 8.21 -9.41
CA GLY A 111 -2.55 8.81 -10.69
C GLY A 111 -1.02 8.80 -10.89
N PRO A 112 -0.51 8.57 -12.11
CA PRO A 112 0.93 8.54 -12.37
C PRO A 112 1.61 9.87 -12.05
N GLU A 113 0.93 11.01 -12.28
CA GLU A 113 1.43 12.34 -11.95
C GLU A 113 1.62 12.54 -10.44
N TYR A 114 0.59 12.22 -9.66
CA TYR A 114 0.65 12.33 -8.21
C TYR A 114 1.70 11.39 -7.62
N VAL A 115 1.70 10.12 -8.03
CA VAL A 115 2.71 9.14 -7.57
C VAL A 115 4.12 9.62 -7.94
N GLY A 116 4.34 10.07 -9.17
CA GLY A 116 5.62 10.62 -9.61
C GLY A 116 6.09 11.81 -8.76
N SER A 117 5.17 12.64 -8.26
CA SER A 117 5.51 13.80 -7.42
C SER A 117 5.99 13.43 -6.01
N ILE A 118 5.57 12.28 -5.47
CA ILE A 118 5.89 11.84 -4.10
C ILE A 118 7.00 10.78 -4.05
N LEU A 119 7.39 10.20 -5.20
CA LEU A 119 8.47 9.25 -5.26
C LEU A 119 9.80 9.93 -4.87
N PRO A 120 10.68 9.23 -4.11
CA PRO A 120 12.00 9.77 -3.80
C PRO A 120 12.76 10.03 -5.10
N LYS A 121 13.24 11.26 -5.28
CA LYS A 121 14.09 11.67 -6.39
C LYS A 121 15.47 11.03 -6.23
N GLY A 122 15.61 9.77 -6.60
CA GLY A 122 16.87 9.03 -6.52
C GLY A 122 16.66 7.56 -6.20
N GLY A 123 16.80 6.73 -7.23
CA GLY A 123 16.79 5.28 -7.15
C GLY A 123 16.90 4.71 -8.55
N ALA A 124 18.09 4.88 -9.14
CA ALA A 124 18.49 4.18 -10.36
C ALA A 124 18.58 2.67 -10.10
#